data_AF-A0A662C774-F1
#
_entry.id   AF-A0A662C774-F1
#
_cell.length_a   1.000
_cell.length_b   1.000
_cell.length_c   1.000
_cell.angle_alpha   90.00
_cell.angle_beta   90.00
_cell.angle_gamma   90.00
#
_symmetry.space_group_name_H-M   'P 1'
#
loop_
_entity.id
_entity.type
_entity.pdbx_description
1 polymer ?
#
loop_
_entity_poly.entity_id
_entity_poly.type
_entity_poly.pdbx_seq_one_letter_code
_entity_poly.pdbx_strand_id
1 'polypeptide(L)'
;MKDYPWIWSTWVKTPYIRETHKEWLIASACLPLVAPDIFQELSENRAILLACPEREPPTHYGKIASMIRSCEPEKIIVATVEGSPHCFTLHASVNEAEYILGKKVNREHYVVLEGKELIKIDLQAVRVARYLHLVNKLVKDNPSILEELSSYSLEHRKTSAY
;
A
#
# COMPACT_ATOMS: atom_id res chain seq x y z
N MET A 1 4.07 10.13 20.01
CA MET A 1 4.00 9.02 19.03
C MET A 1 5.40 8.48 18.85
N LYS A 2 5.59 7.17 18.66
CA LYS A 2 6.89 6.64 18.24
C LYS A 2 7.19 7.20 16.84
N ASP A 3 8.39 7.72 16.64
CA ASP A 3 8.84 8.14 15.32
C ASP A 3 9.26 6.92 14.52
N TYR A 4 8.50 6.60 13.48
CA TYR A 4 8.80 5.50 12.56
C TYR A 4 9.61 6.01 11.36
N PRO A 5 10.54 5.21 10.82
CA PRO A 5 11.27 5.57 9.60
C PRO A 5 10.32 5.78 8.42
N TRP A 6 10.66 6.75 7.56
CA TRP A 6 9.96 7.02 6.31
C TRP A 6 10.73 6.45 5.13
N ILE A 7 10.05 5.89 4.12
CA ILE A 7 10.71 5.32 2.93
C ILE A 7 11.69 6.34 2.33
N TRP A 8 11.25 7.57 2.09
CA TRP A 8 12.05 8.57 1.38
C TRP A 8 13.32 8.97 2.15
N SER A 9 13.18 9.10 3.47
CA SER A 9 14.25 9.55 4.39
C SER A 9 15.15 8.42 4.91
N THR A 10 14.86 7.16 4.58
CA THR A 10 15.65 6.01 5.06
C THR A 10 16.81 5.69 4.13
N TRP A 11 18.02 5.52 4.66
CA TRP A 11 19.15 5.02 3.88
C TRP A 11 18.91 3.57 3.46
N VAL A 12 19.06 3.29 2.16
CA VAL A 12 18.67 2.00 1.56
C VAL A 12 19.47 0.78 2.04
N LYS A 13 20.52 0.99 2.84
CA LYS A 13 21.37 -0.05 3.44
C LYS A 13 21.35 -0.03 4.97
N THR A 14 20.39 0.68 5.58
CA THR A 14 20.34 0.78 7.05
C THR A 14 20.31 -0.61 7.71
N PRO A 15 21.09 -0.86 8.78
CA PRO A 15 21.04 -2.12 9.51
C PRO A 15 19.62 -2.50 9.96
N TYR A 16 18.77 -1.52 10.25
CA TYR A 16 17.38 -1.75 10.67
C TYR A 16 16.58 -2.62 9.69
N ILE A 17 16.67 -2.35 8.39
CA ILE A 17 15.94 -3.10 7.34
C ILE A 17 16.78 -4.23 6.72
N ARG A 18 18.10 -4.20 6.92
CA ARG A 18 19.04 -5.13 6.30
C ARG A 18 19.38 -6.30 7.21
N GLU A 19 19.56 -6.03 8.50
CA GLU A 19 20.14 -6.95 9.47
C GLU A 19 19.16 -7.23 10.61
N THR A 20 18.51 -6.19 11.17
CA THR A 20 17.61 -6.33 12.33
C THR A 20 16.27 -6.95 11.94
N HIS A 21 15.65 -6.49 10.84
CA HIS A 21 14.36 -7.01 10.38
C HIS A 21 14.43 -7.42 8.92
N LYS A 22 14.14 -8.69 8.66
CA LYS A 22 14.08 -9.27 7.31
C LYS A 22 12.69 -9.17 6.67
N GLU A 23 11.66 -8.94 7.46
CA GLU A 23 10.31 -8.62 6.99
C GLU A 23 10.02 -7.13 7.16
N TRP A 24 9.37 -6.52 6.16
CA TRP A 24 9.07 -5.09 6.15
C TRP A 24 7.57 -4.84 6.11
N LEU A 25 7.12 -3.83 6.86
CA LEU A 25 5.81 -3.20 6.72
C LEU A 25 5.99 -1.84 6.04
N ILE A 26 5.53 -1.73 4.81
CA ILE A 26 5.36 -0.47 4.10
C ILE A 26 3.93 0.01 4.35
N ALA A 27 3.76 1.07 5.13
CA ALA A 27 2.45 1.55 5.56
C ALA A 27 2.15 2.99 5.12
N SER A 28 0.88 3.29 4.81
CA SER A 28 0.45 4.68 4.67
C SER A 28 0.68 5.44 5.98
N ALA A 29 1.27 6.63 5.93
CA ALA A 29 1.72 7.34 7.12
C ALA A 29 0.62 7.70 8.13
N CYS A 30 -0.65 7.79 7.68
CA CYS A 30 -1.80 8.02 8.55
C CYS A 30 -2.33 6.75 9.23
N LEU A 31 -1.88 5.56 8.83
CA LEU A 31 -2.39 4.28 9.36
C LEU A 31 -2.26 4.15 10.90
N PRO A 32 -1.15 4.56 11.54
CA PRO A 32 -1.04 4.54 13.01
C PRO A 32 -2.08 5.40 13.73
N LEU A 33 -2.65 6.40 13.04
CA LEU A 33 -3.71 7.26 13.56
C LEU A 33 -5.11 6.69 13.23
N VAL A 34 -5.29 6.18 12.01
CA VAL A 34 -6.59 5.69 11.52
C VAL A 34 -6.98 4.35 12.12
N ALA A 35 -6.02 3.43 12.28
CA ALA A 35 -6.24 2.09 12.80
C ALA A 35 -5.04 1.63 13.65
N PRO A 36 -4.85 2.20 14.85
CA PRO A 36 -3.67 1.95 15.69
C PRO A 36 -3.47 0.47 16.04
N ASP A 37 -4.55 -0.26 16.33
CA ASP A 37 -4.49 -1.67 16.73
C ASP A 37 -4.03 -2.56 15.57
N ILE A 38 -4.62 -2.38 14.38
CA ILE A 38 -4.23 -3.10 13.15
C ILE A 38 -2.79 -2.75 12.77
N PHE A 39 -2.42 -1.46 12.87
CA PHE A 39 -1.06 -1.04 12.61
C PHE A 39 -0.06 -1.72 13.55
N GLN A 40 -0.41 -1.84 14.84
CA GLN A 40 0.43 -2.52 15.82
C GLN A 40 0.60 -4.00 15.49
N GLU A 41 -0.48 -4.72 15.19
CA GLU A 41 -0.44 -6.13 14.78
C GLU A 41 0.45 -6.34 13.54
N LEU A 42 0.26 -5.54 12.50
CA LEU A 42 1.06 -5.62 11.28
C LEU A 42 2.54 -5.27 11.51
N SER A 43 2.82 -4.42 12.50
CA SER A 43 4.17 -3.96 12.82
C SER A 43 5.01 -4.99 13.59
N GLU A 44 4.39 -6.00 14.19
CA GLU A 44 5.08 -6.97 15.05
C GLU A 44 6.23 -7.66 14.31
N ASN A 45 7.44 -7.54 14.89
CA ASN A 45 8.69 -8.13 14.37
C ASN A 45 9.13 -7.65 12.97
N ARG A 46 8.56 -6.56 12.43
CA ARG A 46 8.89 -6.03 11.10
C ARG A 46 9.60 -4.69 11.17
N ALA A 47 10.38 -4.39 10.13
CA ALA A 47 10.82 -3.02 9.90
C ALA A 47 9.63 -2.18 9.42
N ILE A 48 9.34 -1.09 10.13
CA ILE A 48 8.28 -0.16 9.76
C ILE A 48 8.85 0.90 8.83
N LEU A 49 8.19 1.12 7.70
CA LEU A 49 8.53 2.10 6.69
C LEU A 49 7.26 2.87 6.29
N LEU A 50 7.11 4.08 6.82
CA LEU A 50 5.98 4.94 6.48
C LEU A 50 6.19 5.63 5.13
N ALA A 51 5.09 5.85 4.40
CA ALA A 51 5.08 6.64 3.19
C ALA A 51 3.76 7.41 3.06
N CYS A 52 3.81 8.59 2.45
CA CYS A 52 2.63 9.36 2.11
C CYS A 52 2.75 9.91 0.69
N PRO A 53 2.15 9.25 -0.32
CA PRO A 53 2.21 9.73 -1.70
C PRO A 53 1.53 11.09 -1.95
N GLU A 54 0.79 11.62 -0.97
CA GLU A 54 0.26 12.99 -0.99
C GLU A 54 1.33 14.04 -0.57
N ARG A 55 2.26 13.65 0.30
CA ARG A 55 3.35 14.52 0.79
C ARG A 55 4.65 14.33 0.02
N GLU A 56 4.90 13.14 -0.47
CA GLU A 56 6.13 12.70 -1.14
C GLU A 56 5.88 12.50 -2.64
N PRO A 57 6.91 12.41 -3.49
CA PRO A 57 6.72 12.03 -4.87
C PRO A 57 5.93 10.72 -4.96
N PRO A 58 4.88 10.62 -5.80
CA PRO A 58 4.00 9.45 -5.84
C PRO A 58 4.67 8.18 -6.38
N THR A 59 5.94 8.27 -6.77
CA THR A 59 6.75 7.25 -7.44
C THR A 59 7.79 6.63 -6.50
N HIS A 60 7.35 5.94 -5.43
CA HIS A 60 8.25 5.29 -4.47
C HIS A 60 9.01 4.09 -5.05
N TYR A 61 8.60 3.57 -6.20
CA TYR A 61 9.11 2.33 -6.79
C TYR A 61 10.64 2.28 -6.95
N GLY A 62 11.29 3.39 -7.33
CA GLY A 62 12.74 3.41 -7.54
C GLY A 62 13.52 3.32 -6.22
N LYS A 63 13.00 3.98 -5.18
CA LYS A 63 13.54 3.91 -3.83
C LYS A 63 13.34 2.51 -3.24
N ILE A 64 12.13 1.97 -3.36
CA ILE A 64 11.78 0.62 -2.90
C ILE A 64 12.62 -0.43 -3.63
N ALA A 65 12.77 -0.35 -4.95
CA ALA A 65 13.63 -1.26 -5.72
C ALA A 65 15.09 -1.21 -5.23
N SER A 66 15.62 -0.02 -4.97
CA SER A 66 16.97 0.15 -4.43
C SER A 66 17.13 -0.46 -3.04
N MET A 67 16.12 -0.34 -2.16
CA MET A 67 16.09 -0.98 -0.85
C MET A 67 16.07 -2.51 -0.98
N ILE A 68 15.15 -3.05 -1.78
CA ILE A 68 15.02 -4.50 -2.00
C ILE A 68 16.32 -5.09 -2.56
N ARG A 69 16.95 -4.44 -3.55
CA ARG A 69 18.23 -4.88 -4.12
C ARG A 69 19.37 -4.90 -3.09
N SER A 70 19.33 -3.96 -2.14
CA SER A 70 20.42 -3.79 -1.16
C SER A 70 20.28 -4.70 0.06
N CYS A 71 19.05 -5.11 0.39
CA CYS A 71 18.74 -5.73 1.66
C CYS A 71 18.10 -7.11 1.55
N GLU A 72 17.50 -7.44 0.41
CA GLU A 72 16.89 -8.74 0.11
C GLU A 72 15.91 -9.20 1.20
N PRO A 73 14.80 -8.47 1.41
CA PRO A 73 13.80 -8.84 2.42
C PRO A 73 13.17 -10.20 2.12
N GLU A 74 12.82 -10.93 3.17
CA GLU A 74 12.11 -12.20 3.09
C GLU A 74 10.63 -12.01 2.74
N LYS A 75 10.04 -10.90 3.20
CA LYS A 75 8.63 -10.55 2.94
C LYS A 75 8.40 -9.04 3.05
N ILE A 76 7.53 -8.51 2.19
CA ILE A 76 7.06 -7.13 2.26
C ILE A 76 5.53 -7.13 2.42
N ILE A 77 5.04 -6.51 3.48
CA ILE A 77 3.63 -6.20 3.68
C ILE A 77 3.40 -4.76 3.25
N VAL A 78 2.43 -4.52 2.37
CA VAL A 78 1.98 -3.18 2.02
C VAL A 78 0.59 -2.97 2.62
N ALA A 79 0.45 -2.00 3.53
CA ALA A 79 -0.82 -1.73 4.21
C ALA A 79 -1.21 -0.26 4.11
N THR A 80 -2.40 0.05 3.59
CA THR A 80 -2.87 1.44 3.51
C THR A 80 -4.28 1.61 4.03
N VAL A 81 -4.67 2.84 4.31
CA VAL A 81 -6.09 3.19 4.45
C VAL A 81 -6.79 2.98 3.10
N GLU A 82 -7.98 2.37 3.12
CA GLU A 82 -8.82 2.17 1.93
C GLU A 82 -9.50 3.48 1.48
N GLY A 83 -9.78 3.62 0.18
CA GLY A 83 -10.51 4.74 -0.40
C GLY A 83 -9.68 6.00 -0.66
N SER A 84 -8.42 6.04 -0.24
CA SER A 84 -7.50 7.14 -0.52
C SER A 84 -6.90 7.02 -1.93
N PRO A 85 -7.07 8.01 -2.83
CA PRO A 85 -6.60 7.91 -4.21
C PRO A 85 -5.07 7.89 -4.32
N HIS A 86 -4.36 8.49 -3.36
CA HIS A 86 -2.90 8.54 -3.32
C HIS A 86 -2.31 7.25 -2.72
N CYS A 87 -2.96 6.63 -1.73
CA CYS A 87 -2.46 5.41 -1.10
C CYS A 87 -2.34 4.23 -2.08
N PHE A 88 -3.20 4.17 -3.11
CA PHE A 88 -3.10 3.19 -4.19
C PHE A 88 -1.70 3.14 -4.84
N THR A 89 -1.04 4.29 -5.01
CA THR A 89 0.26 4.34 -5.69
C THR A 89 1.36 3.64 -4.90
N LEU A 90 1.19 3.44 -3.59
CA LEU A 90 2.14 2.71 -2.75
C LEU A 90 2.09 1.21 -3.07
N HIS A 91 0.89 0.64 -3.22
CA HIS A 91 0.72 -0.74 -3.69
C HIS A 91 1.28 -0.93 -5.10
N ALA A 92 0.96 -0.01 -6.02
CA ALA A 92 1.50 -0.05 -7.37
C ALA A 92 3.04 0.09 -7.37
N SER A 93 3.62 0.89 -6.46
CA SER A 93 5.06 1.10 -6.38
C SER A 93 5.84 -0.14 -5.98
N VAL A 94 5.32 -0.99 -5.09
CA VAL A 94 5.97 -2.27 -4.75
C VAL A 94 5.90 -3.25 -5.93
N ASN A 95 4.79 -3.24 -6.68
CA ASN A 95 4.69 -4.02 -7.92
C ASN A 95 5.67 -3.56 -8.99
N GLU A 96 5.82 -2.25 -9.16
CA GLU A 96 6.74 -1.67 -10.13
C GLU A 96 8.20 -1.90 -9.70
N ALA A 97 8.49 -1.91 -8.40
CA ALA A 97 9.81 -2.28 -7.90
C ALA A 97 10.20 -3.72 -8.28
N GLU A 98 9.27 -4.68 -8.22
CA GLU A 98 9.50 -6.05 -8.73
C GLU A 98 9.86 -6.03 -10.22
N TYR A 99 9.12 -5.27 -11.02
CA TYR A 99 9.38 -5.13 -12.45
C TYR A 99 10.77 -4.55 -12.73
N ILE A 100 11.14 -3.46 -12.05
CA ILE A 100 12.46 -2.82 -12.17
C ILE A 100 13.59 -3.78 -11.83
N LEU A 101 13.39 -4.64 -10.82
CA LEU A 101 14.40 -5.59 -10.38
C LEU A 101 14.52 -6.82 -11.29
N GLY A 102 13.50 -7.11 -12.10
CA GLY A 102 13.46 -8.31 -12.94
C GLY A 102 13.46 -9.62 -12.14
N LYS A 103 13.12 -9.60 -10.84
CA LYS A 103 13.04 -10.79 -9.97
C LYS A 103 11.80 -10.73 -9.10
N LYS A 104 11.21 -11.90 -8.80
CA LYS A 104 10.04 -12.00 -7.93
C LYS A 104 10.34 -11.47 -6.52
N VAL A 105 9.39 -10.73 -5.96
CA VAL A 105 9.44 -10.21 -4.58
C VAL A 105 8.27 -10.79 -3.81
N ASN A 106 8.55 -11.50 -2.70
CA ASN A 106 7.52 -12.02 -1.80
C ASN A 106 6.81 -10.86 -1.10
N ARG A 107 5.53 -10.65 -1.45
CA ARG A 107 4.75 -9.52 -0.92
C ARG A 107 3.28 -9.82 -0.77
N GLU A 108 2.65 -9.08 0.13
CA GLU A 108 1.21 -9.08 0.34
C GLU A 108 0.70 -7.65 0.40
N HIS A 109 -0.53 -7.45 -0.08
CA HIS A 109 -1.19 -6.15 -0.13
C HIS A 109 -2.41 -6.20 0.77
N TYR A 110 -2.54 -5.20 1.61
CA TYR A 110 -3.63 -5.05 2.56
C TYR A 110 -4.16 -3.63 2.55
N VAL A 111 -5.46 -3.51 2.77
CA VAL A 111 -6.14 -2.24 2.94
C VAL A 111 -6.91 -2.27 4.25
N VAL A 112 -7.04 -1.12 4.90
CA VAL A 112 -7.84 -0.97 6.10
C VAL A 112 -9.10 -0.20 5.77
N LEU A 113 -10.22 -0.92 5.75
CA LEU A 113 -11.54 -0.40 5.47
C LEU A 113 -12.13 0.23 6.73
N GLU A 114 -12.58 1.48 6.62
CA GLU A 114 -13.25 2.25 7.68
C GLU A 114 -12.48 2.28 9.03
N GLY A 115 -11.14 2.12 8.98
CA GLY A 115 -10.28 2.07 10.16
C GLY A 115 -10.43 0.81 11.02
N LYS A 116 -11.18 -0.21 10.56
CA LYS A 116 -11.62 -1.34 11.39
C LYS A 116 -11.32 -2.71 10.83
N GLU A 117 -11.33 -2.86 9.51
CA GLU A 117 -11.22 -4.16 8.87
C GLU A 117 -9.97 -4.24 8.00
N LEU A 118 -9.13 -5.24 8.26
CA LEU A 118 -7.95 -5.52 7.46
C LEU A 118 -8.30 -6.50 6.33
N ILE A 119 -8.28 -6.02 5.09
CA ILE A 119 -8.66 -6.81 3.92
C ILE A 119 -7.41 -7.11 3.10
N LYS A 120 -7.18 -8.39 2.79
CA LYS A 120 -6.11 -8.83 1.88
C LYS A 120 -6.55 -8.60 0.43
N ILE A 121 -5.70 -7.93 -0.35
CA ILE A 121 -5.94 -7.63 -1.75
C ILE A 121 -5.05 -8.53 -2.63
N ASP A 122 -5.68 -9.15 -3.63
CA ASP A 122 -4.95 -9.95 -4.61
C ASP A 122 -3.99 -9.09 -5.45
N LEU A 123 -2.81 -9.63 -5.74
CA LEU A 123 -1.79 -8.96 -6.53
C LEU A 123 -2.31 -8.52 -7.91
N GLN A 124 -3.15 -9.33 -8.54
CA GLN A 124 -3.76 -9.02 -9.84
C GLN A 124 -4.78 -7.89 -9.70
N ALA A 125 -5.50 -7.77 -8.58
CA ALA A 125 -6.41 -6.64 -8.36
C ALA A 125 -5.65 -5.30 -8.38
N VAL A 126 -4.49 -5.23 -7.71
CA VAL A 126 -3.61 -4.04 -7.74
C VAL A 126 -3.12 -3.73 -9.16
N ARG A 127 -2.82 -4.77 -9.95
CA ARG A 127 -2.40 -4.59 -11.35
C ARG A 127 -3.55 -4.11 -12.22
N VAL A 128 -4.72 -4.74 -12.12
CA VAL A 128 -5.94 -4.39 -12.86
C VAL A 128 -6.36 -2.94 -12.57
N ALA A 129 -6.25 -2.49 -11.32
CA ALA A 129 -6.56 -1.12 -10.93
C ALA A 129 -5.75 -0.05 -11.69
N ARG A 130 -4.58 -0.38 -12.24
CA ARG A 130 -3.80 0.52 -13.12
C ARG A 130 -4.41 0.66 -14.52
N TYR A 131 -5.27 -0.25 -14.93
CA TYR A 131 -5.86 -0.32 -16.26
C TYR A 131 -7.35 0.04 -16.21
N LEU A 132 -7.65 1.34 -16.28
CA LEU A 132 -9.02 1.85 -16.17
C LEU A 132 -10.00 1.22 -17.16
N HIS A 133 -9.55 0.81 -18.36
CA HIS A 133 -10.41 0.11 -19.31
C HIS A 133 -10.88 -1.27 -18.80
N LEU A 134 -10.04 -1.99 -18.05
CA LEU A 134 -10.40 -3.25 -17.41
C LEU A 134 -11.28 -3.02 -16.18
N VAL A 135 -10.95 -2.01 -15.36
CA VAL A 135 -11.81 -1.62 -14.22
C VAL A 135 -13.20 -1.23 -14.71
N ASN A 136 -13.29 -0.40 -15.75
CA ASN A 136 -14.54 -0.02 -16.39
C ASN A 136 -15.32 -1.23 -16.93
N LYS A 137 -14.62 -2.21 -17.52
CA LYS A 137 -15.25 -3.47 -17.91
C LYS A 137 -15.87 -4.18 -16.71
N LEU A 138 -15.12 -4.32 -15.61
CA LEU A 138 -15.62 -4.97 -14.39
C LEU A 138 -16.84 -4.24 -13.80
N VAL A 139 -16.83 -2.90 -13.78
CA VAL A 139 -17.96 -2.10 -13.30
C VAL A 139 -19.20 -2.29 -14.19
N LYS A 140 -19.03 -2.31 -15.52
CA LYS A 140 -20.13 -2.56 -16.47
C LYS A 140 -20.71 -3.96 -16.34
N ASP A 141 -19.84 -4.95 -16.16
CA ASP A 141 -20.22 -6.35 -16.02
C ASP A 141 -20.84 -6.63 -14.64
N ASN A 142 -20.60 -5.77 -13.63
CA ASN A 142 -21.06 -5.94 -12.24
C ASN A 142 -21.61 -4.62 -11.65
N PRO A 143 -22.74 -4.09 -12.15
CA PRO A 143 -23.25 -2.77 -11.76
C PRO A 143 -23.59 -2.65 -10.26
N SER A 144 -23.91 -3.75 -9.58
CA SER A 144 -24.18 -3.76 -8.13
C SER A 144 -23.00 -3.30 -7.29
N ILE A 145 -21.77 -3.33 -7.82
CA ILE A 145 -20.59 -2.81 -7.10
C ILE A 145 -20.70 -1.30 -6.81
N LEU A 146 -21.50 -0.57 -7.58
CA LEU A 146 -21.74 0.85 -7.34
C LEU A 146 -22.61 1.09 -6.10
N GLU A 147 -23.53 0.17 -5.81
CA GLU A 147 -24.33 0.21 -4.58
C GLU A 147 -23.42 0.01 -3.36
N GLU A 148 -22.50 -0.96 -3.44
CA GLU A 148 -21.50 -1.20 -2.40
C GLU A 148 -20.54 0.00 -2.26
N LEU A 149 -20.02 0.53 -3.37
CA LEU A 149 -19.20 1.75 -3.38
C LEU A 149 -19.91 2.93 -2.71
N SER A 150 -21.21 3.08 -2.90
CA SER A 150 -22.00 4.15 -2.27
C SER A 150 -22.05 4.03 -0.75
N SER A 151 -21.93 2.83 -0.18
CA SER A 151 -21.91 2.64 1.27
C SER A 151 -20.63 3.20 1.92
N TYR A 152 -19.51 3.20 1.18
CA TYR A 152 -18.19 3.61 1.66
C TYR A 152 -17.76 5.01 1.17
N SER A 153 -18.01 5.35 -0.10
CA SER A 153 -17.51 6.59 -0.71
C SER A 153 -18.45 7.78 -0.50
N LEU A 154 -17.99 8.76 0.28
CA LEU A 154 -18.67 10.06 0.41
C LEU A 154 -18.63 10.88 -0.89
N GLU A 155 -17.55 10.74 -1.66
CA GLU A 155 -17.41 11.38 -2.97
C GLU A 155 -18.52 10.87 -3.88
N HIS A 156 -18.59 9.56 -4.09
CA HIS A 156 -19.57 8.93 -4.97
C HIS A 156 -21.00 9.30 -4.58
N ARG A 157 -21.36 9.20 -3.29
CA ARG A 157 -22.71 9.57 -2.81
C ARG A 157 -23.08 11.03 -3.10
N LYS A 158 -22.13 11.95 -2.99
CA LYS A 158 -22.40 13.39 -3.16
C LYS A 158 -22.35 13.83 -4.62
N THR A 159 -21.61 13.13 -5.46
CA THR A 159 -21.42 13.49 -6.88
C THR A 159 -22.36 12.75 -7.83
N SER A 160 -22.90 11.59 -7.43
CA SER A 160 -23.77 10.77 -8.28
C SER A 160 -25.19 11.33 -8.46
N ALA A 161 -25.52 12.44 -7.80
CA ALA A 161 -26.76 13.20 -8.01
C ALA A 161 -26.64 14.29 -9.09
N TYR A 162 -25.47 14.44 -9.71
CA TYR A 162 -25.17 15.35 -10.82
C TYR A 162 -24.92 14.58 -12.12
#